data_AF-A0A6J6J6E4-F1
#
_entry.id   AF-A0A6J6J6E4-F1
#
_cell.length_a   1.000
_cell.length_b   1.000
_cell.length_c   1.000
_cell.angle_alpha   90.00
_cell.angle_beta   90.00
_cell.angle_gamma   90.00
#
_symmetry.space_group_name_H-M   'P 1'
#
loop_
_entity.id
_entity.type
_entity.pdbx_description
1 polymer ?
#
loop_
_entity_poly.entity_id
_entity_poly.type
_entity_poly.pdbx_seq_one_letter_code
_entity_poly.pdbx_strand_id
1 'polypeptide(L)'
;MRLLHTSDWHLGRTLFSVPLIEHQKVFLDWLIAQVDEQSIDAVLISGDVYDRSVPSVESIALFEQALVALAQRTAVVVIPGNHDSATRLGFAGSLLEAANVHVRANAKDIERPIILTSGSQAVQIFGIPYLEPTFHAENFGCERTHACVLNAAMERIRQSTLPGMPVVVVAHAFVTGGQPSESERDVRVGGIPDAPIGVFEGANYVALGHLHRPQALNTQSPMQARYSGSPIAYSFSEEGQEKSVVILDVNGENIDVTLVQTPQPRALATIQGDLDELLSHSKFSPLEDHWIRAIVTDKRRPERPMDRLRERFPHTLQLEFAPDGGGSDTSVRAVDISVLSPVEVTTSFIEYVSGSDATEFETALIQQAVERVRLDEVI
;
A
#
# COMPACT_ATOMS: atom_id res chain seq x y z
N MET A 1 11.43 27.76 -2.11
CA MET A 1 12.03 26.49 -1.71
C MET A 1 11.00 25.44 -2.02
N ARG A 2 11.40 24.36 -2.68
CA ARG A 2 10.50 23.29 -3.13
C ARG A 2 10.84 21.98 -2.45
N LEU A 3 9.87 21.39 -1.78
CA LEU A 3 9.99 20.06 -1.21
C LEU A 3 9.11 19.10 -2.02
N LEU A 4 9.54 17.85 -2.18
CA LEU A 4 8.74 16.80 -2.80
C LEU A 4 8.41 15.73 -1.75
N HIS A 5 7.13 15.52 -1.46
CA HIS A 5 6.65 14.50 -0.53
C HIS A 5 6.11 13.27 -1.27
N THR A 6 6.60 12.10 -0.88
CA THR A 6 6.20 10.76 -1.33
C THR A 6 6.24 9.77 -0.16
N SER A 7 5.58 8.61 -0.30
CA SER A 7 5.45 7.62 0.75
C SER A 7 5.18 6.23 0.19
N ASP A 8 5.20 5.22 1.05
CA ASP A 8 4.62 3.89 0.79
C ASP A 8 5.17 3.24 -0.49
N TRP A 9 6.50 3.29 -0.66
CA TRP A 9 7.18 2.73 -1.82
C TRP A 9 7.13 1.22 -1.85
N HIS A 10 7.10 0.55 -0.69
CA HIS A 10 7.06 -0.90 -0.54
C HIS A 10 7.97 -1.67 -1.51
N LEU A 11 9.24 -1.28 -1.60
CA LEU A 11 10.17 -1.87 -2.57
C LEU A 11 10.26 -3.38 -2.42
N GLY A 12 10.03 -4.10 -3.51
CA GLY A 12 9.96 -5.57 -3.57
C GLY A 12 8.57 -6.18 -3.36
N ARG A 13 7.51 -5.36 -3.29
CA ARG A 13 6.14 -5.85 -3.22
C ARG A 13 5.73 -6.59 -4.50
N THR A 14 4.81 -7.52 -4.34
CA THR A 14 4.16 -8.27 -5.44
C THR A 14 2.68 -7.93 -5.52
N LEU A 15 2.11 -7.96 -6.73
CA LEU A 15 0.67 -7.91 -6.96
C LEU A 15 0.23 -9.28 -7.49
N PHE A 16 -0.51 -10.05 -6.68
CA PHE A 16 -0.91 -11.44 -6.98
C PHE A 16 0.25 -12.31 -7.50
N SER A 17 1.38 -12.31 -6.77
CA SER A 17 2.62 -13.03 -7.11
C SER A 17 3.43 -12.48 -8.28
N VAL A 18 2.97 -11.42 -8.96
CA VAL A 18 3.79 -10.71 -9.95
C VAL A 18 4.70 -9.71 -9.25
N PRO A 19 6.03 -9.80 -9.40
CA PRO A 19 6.95 -8.80 -8.84
C PRO A 19 6.73 -7.43 -9.46
N LEU A 20 6.66 -6.38 -8.63
CA LEU A 20 6.48 -5.00 -9.09
C LEU A 20 7.80 -4.21 -9.16
N ILE A 21 8.94 -4.84 -8.90
CA ILE A 21 10.24 -4.15 -8.77
C ILE A 21 10.60 -3.31 -10.01
N GLU A 22 10.31 -3.79 -11.22
CA GLU A 22 10.52 -3.04 -12.46
C GLU A 22 9.59 -1.82 -12.57
N HIS A 23 8.36 -1.92 -12.07
CA HIS A 23 7.42 -0.80 -12.05
C HIS A 23 7.86 0.25 -11.02
N GLN A 24 8.36 -0.21 -9.87
CA GLN A 24 8.95 0.63 -8.83
C GLN A 24 10.20 1.35 -9.35
N LYS A 25 11.04 0.67 -10.15
CA LYS A 25 12.19 1.27 -10.81
C LYS A 25 11.76 2.40 -11.76
N VAL A 26 10.73 2.19 -12.59
CA VAL A 26 10.20 3.25 -13.48
C VAL A 26 9.75 4.48 -12.68
N PHE A 27 9.07 4.27 -11.54
CA PHE A 27 8.73 5.37 -10.65
C PHE A 27 9.96 6.08 -10.08
N LEU A 28 10.98 5.35 -9.61
CA LEU A 28 12.18 5.96 -9.02
C LEU A 28 13.00 6.74 -10.05
N ASP A 29 13.15 6.20 -11.27
CA ASP A 29 13.80 6.90 -12.38
C ASP A 29 13.05 8.21 -12.70
N TRP A 30 11.72 8.15 -12.73
CA TRP A 30 10.86 9.33 -12.92
C TRP A 30 10.97 10.33 -11.76
N LEU A 31 10.99 9.87 -10.52
CA LEU A 31 11.13 10.72 -9.32
C LEU A 31 12.43 11.51 -9.36
N ILE A 32 13.54 10.85 -9.73
CA ILE A 32 14.85 11.49 -9.88
C ILE A 32 14.79 12.57 -10.97
N ALA A 33 14.12 12.31 -12.09
CA ALA A 33 13.93 13.31 -13.14
C ALA A 33 13.09 14.50 -12.66
N GLN A 34 12.05 14.27 -11.85
CA GLN A 34 11.24 15.35 -11.27
C GLN A 34 12.03 16.23 -10.30
N VAL A 35 13.00 15.67 -9.56
CA VAL A 35 13.89 16.47 -8.71
C VAL A 35 14.67 17.51 -9.53
N ASP A 36 15.20 17.10 -10.68
CA ASP A 36 15.95 17.98 -11.58
C ASP A 36 15.01 18.97 -12.29
N GLU A 37 13.88 18.49 -12.85
CA GLU A 37 12.94 19.31 -13.62
C GLU A 37 12.27 20.41 -12.78
N GLN A 38 11.92 20.08 -11.53
CA GLN A 38 11.17 20.99 -10.65
C GLN A 38 12.06 21.80 -9.72
N SER A 39 13.39 21.63 -9.79
CA SER A 39 14.37 22.23 -8.87
C SER A 39 14.04 21.94 -7.40
N ILE A 40 13.90 20.66 -7.05
CA ILE A 40 13.52 20.24 -5.70
C ILE A 40 14.70 20.41 -4.73
N ASP A 41 14.48 21.13 -3.63
CA ASP A 41 15.47 21.36 -2.55
C ASP A 41 15.51 20.22 -1.52
N ALA A 42 14.43 19.44 -1.38
CA ALA A 42 14.46 18.19 -0.63
C ALA A 42 13.36 17.20 -1.03
N VAL A 43 13.66 15.90 -0.92
CA VAL A 43 12.67 14.81 -1.00
C VAL A 43 12.33 14.29 0.39
N LEU A 44 11.05 14.23 0.72
CA LEU A 44 10.48 13.74 1.97
C LEU A 44 9.82 12.38 1.72
N ILE A 45 10.36 11.32 2.32
CA ILE A 45 9.88 9.94 2.21
C ILE A 45 9.23 9.55 3.53
N SER A 46 7.89 9.59 3.61
CA SER A 46 7.15 9.43 4.85
C SER A 46 6.81 7.97 5.19
N GLY A 47 7.79 7.07 5.08
CA GLY A 47 7.68 5.68 5.54
C GLY A 47 7.32 4.66 4.48
N ASP A 48 7.38 3.40 4.91
CA ASP A 48 7.19 2.18 4.13
C ASP A 48 8.05 2.16 2.86
N VAL A 49 9.36 2.34 3.06
CA VAL A 49 10.36 2.23 2.00
C VAL A 49 10.38 0.80 1.45
N TYR A 50 10.39 -0.19 2.34
CA TYR A 50 10.41 -1.60 1.99
C TYR A 50 9.06 -2.27 2.25
N ASP A 51 8.74 -3.30 1.46
CA ASP A 51 7.54 -4.13 1.70
C ASP A 51 7.65 -4.95 3.02
N ARG A 52 8.87 -5.27 3.44
CA ARG A 52 9.14 -6.14 4.60
C ARG A 52 10.28 -5.60 5.45
N SER A 53 10.23 -5.93 6.75
CA SER A 53 11.26 -5.56 7.72
C SER A 53 12.61 -6.20 7.46
N VAL A 54 12.62 -7.33 6.75
CA VAL A 54 13.80 -7.95 6.14
C VAL A 54 13.62 -7.89 4.61
N PRO A 55 14.09 -6.82 3.95
CA PRO A 55 13.94 -6.66 2.51
C PRO A 55 14.82 -7.65 1.72
N SER A 56 14.46 -7.87 0.45
CA SER A 56 15.28 -8.65 -0.47
C SER A 56 16.55 -7.86 -0.86
N VAL A 57 17.57 -8.57 -1.35
CA VAL A 57 18.80 -7.95 -1.85
C VAL A 57 18.50 -6.97 -2.99
N GLU A 58 17.54 -7.32 -3.85
CA GLU A 58 17.11 -6.48 -4.96
C GLU A 58 16.45 -5.17 -4.49
N SER A 59 15.56 -5.23 -3.49
CA SER A 59 14.96 -4.03 -2.89
C SER A 59 16.00 -3.13 -2.25
N ILE A 60 16.98 -3.70 -1.55
CA ILE A 60 18.08 -2.94 -0.95
C ILE A 60 18.89 -2.22 -2.03
N ALA A 61 19.28 -2.94 -3.09
CA ALA A 61 20.04 -2.38 -4.19
C ALA A 61 19.28 -1.27 -4.92
N LEU A 62 17.97 -1.43 -5.13
CA LEU A 62 17.13 -0.41 -5.77
C LEU A 62 17.01 0.84 -4.90
N PHE A 63 16.81 0.68 -3.58
CA PHE A 63 16.78 1.82 -2.65
C PHE A 63 18.13 2.54 -2.61
N GLU A 64 19.24 1.80 -2.52
CA GLU A 64 20.59 2.38 -2.53
C GLU A 64 20.83 3.21 -3.79
N GLN A 65 20.50 2.69 -4.97
CA GLN A 65 20.65 3.41 -6.25
C GLN A 65 19.84 4.71 -6.26
N ALA A 66 18.56 4.65 -5.84
CA ALA A 66 17.72 5.84 -5.75
C ALA A 66 18.27 6.85 -4.73
N LEU A 67 18.68 6.39 -3.56
CA LEU A 67 19.20 7.23 -2.49
C LEU A 67 20.48 7.96 -2.90
N VAL A 68 21.42 7.26 -3.55
CA VAL A 68 22.64 7.86 -4.10
C VAL A 68 22.32 8.90 -5.16
N ALA A 69 21.40 8.60 -6.08
CA ALA A 69 21.01 9.53 -7.13
C ALA A 69 20.33 10.79 -6.58
N LEU A 70 19.45 10.64 -5.59
CA LEU A 70 18.79 11.76 -4.91
C LEU A 70 19.78 12.60 -4.11
N ALA A 71 20.64 11.98 -3.30
CA ALA A 71 21.62 12.67 -2.46
C ALA A 71 22.64 13.50 -3.24
N GLN A 72 22.90 13.15 -4.50
CA GLN A 72 23.74 13.94 -5.40
C GLN A 72 23.07 15.23 -5.89
N ARG A 73 21.75 15.33 -5.78
CA ARG A 73 20.94 16.42 -6.33
C ARG A 73 20.34 17.31 -5.26
N THR A 74 19.90 16.71 -4.15
CA THR A 74 19.03 17.36 -3.19
C THR A 74 19.13 16.69 -1.81
N ALA A 75 18.58 17.34 -0.78
CA ALA A 75 18.49 16.71 0.54
C ALA A 75 17.43 15.61 0.53
N VAL A 76 17.65 14.54 1.31
CA VAL A 76 16.66 13.47 1.47
C VAL A 76 16.31 13.33 2.93
N VAL A 77 15.02 13.38 3.26
CA VAL A 77 14.50 13.08 4.59
C VAL A 77 13.70 11.80 4.49
N VAL A 78 14.06 10.78 5.25
CA VAL A 78 13.37 9.49 5.25
C VAL A 78 13.09 9.03 6.67
N ILE A 79 11.87 8.55 6.88
CA ILE A 79 11.46 7.89 8.11
C ILE A 79 11.06 6.44 7.80
N PRO A 80 11.22 5.49 8.73
CA PRO A 80 10.61 4.16 8.62
C PRO A 80 9.10 4.21 8.87
N GLY A 81 8.36 3.42 8.09
CA GLY A 81 6.95 3.11 8.34
C GLY A 81 6.76 1.83 9.18
N ASN A 82 5.56 1.26 9.18
CA ASN A 82 5.23 0.05 9.95
C ASN A 82 5.68 -1.26 9.27
N HIS A 83 6.08 -1.22 8.01
CA HIS A 83 6.71 -2.35 7.32
C HIS A 83 8.22 -2.39 7.52
N ASP A 84 8.84 -1.23 7.67
CA ASP A 84 10.29 -1.08 7.76
C ASP A 84 10.84 -1.57 9.11
N SER A 85 12.08 -2.06 9.10
CA SER A 85 12.85 -2.17 10.34
C SER A 85 13.56 -0.85 10.59
N ALA A 86 13.11 -0.09 11.60
CA ALA A 86 13.73 1.17 11.98
C ALA A 86 15.24 1.05 12.22
N THR A 87 15.69 -0.05 12.85
CA THR A 87 17.12 -0.32 13.06
C THR A 87 17.89 -0.53 11.76
N ARG A 88 17.34 -1.27 10.80
CA ARG A 88 18.02 -1.57 9.52
C ARG A 88 18.02 -0.35 8.60
N LEU A 89 16.89 0.33 8.46
CA LEU A 89 16.80 1.53 7.64
C LEU A 89 17.62 2.69 8.24
N GLY A 90 17.60 2.84 9.56
CA GLY A 90 18.41 3.82 10.30
C GLY A 90 19.90 3.49 10.40
N PHE A 91 20.35 2.36 9.85
CA PHE A 91 21.75 2.00 9.87
C PHE A 91 22.59 3.09 9.19
N ALA A 92 23.71 3.45 9.82
CA ALA A 92 24.61 4.50 9.36
C ALA A 92 23.97 5.89 9.19
N GLY A 93 22.80 6.17 9.81
CA GLY A 93 22.12 7.47 9.69
C GLY A 93 23.02 8.69 9.98
N SER A 94 23.85 8.63 11.03
CA SER A 94 24.80 9.71 11.34
C SER A 94 25.89 9.90 10.28
N LEU A 95 26.28 8.85 9.56
CA LEU A 95 27.22 8.94 8.44
C LEU A 95 26.52 9.50 7.20
N LEU A 96 25.30 9.06 6.93
CA LEU A 96 24.48 9.51 5.80
C LEU A 96 24.12 11.01 5.90
N GLU A 97 23.99 11.56 7.10
CA GLU A 97 23.78 13.00 7.30
C GLU A 97 24.90 13.85 6.67
N ALA A 98 26.14 13.33 6.58
CA ALA A 98 27.25 14.03 5.91
C ALA A 98 27.04 14.16 4.38
N ALA A 99 26.11 13.39 3.81
CA ALA A 99 25.70 13.44 2.41
C ALA A 99 24.29 14.06 2.23
N ASN A 100 23.81 14.86 3.19
CA ASN A 100 22.45 15.45 3.21
C ASN A 100 21.32 14.42 3.15
N VAL A 101 21.57 13.19 3.63
CA VAL A 101 20.56 12.15 3.80
C VAL A 101 20.24 12.00 5.27
N HIS A 102 19.04 12.43 5.64
CA HIS A 102 18.55 12.47 7.02
C HIS A 102 17.58 11.32 7.27
N VAL A 103 18.09 10.25 7.87
CA VAL A 103 17.26 9.12 8.31
C VAL A 103 16.78 9.37 9.74
N ARG A 104 15.47 9.61 9.93
CA ARG A 104 14.85 9.83 11.26
C ARG A 104 14.15 8.55 11.72
N ALA A 105 14.96 7.56 12.11
CA ALA A 105 14.47 6.25 12.51
C ALA A 105 14.31 6.05 14.02
N ASN A 106 14.92 6.89 14.85
CA ASN A 106 14.87 6.76 16.31
C ASN A 106 13.88 7.76 16.91
N ALA A 107 13.04 7.30 17.85
CA ALA A 107 12.14 8.19 18.60
C ALA A 107 12.87 9.30 19.38
N LYS A 108 14.15 9.12 19.68
CA LYS A 108 15.00 10.16 20.30
C LYS A 108 15.33 11.32 19.34
N ASP A 109 15.27 11.09 18.04
CA ASP A 109 15.59 12.12 17.03
C ASP A 109 14.38 13.00 16.67
N ILE A 110 13.20 12.69 17.22
CA ILE A 110 11.94 13.41 16.94
C ILE A 110 12.05 14.90 17.26
N GLU A 111 12.81 15.26 18.29
CA GLU A 111 12.99 16.65 18.72
C GLU A 111 14.12 17.39 17.98
N ARG A 112 14.87 16.70 17.10
CA ARG A 112 15.99 17.29 16.37
C ARG A 112 15.55 17.75 14.98
N PRO A 113 15.33 19.06 14.75
CA PRO A 113 14.94 19.55 13.44
C PRO A 113 16.05 19.35 12.40
N ILE A 114 15.64 19.05 11.18
CA ILE A 114 16.46 19.20 9.98
C ILE A 114 16.18 20.60 9.46
N ILE A 115 17.21 21.46 9.50
CA ILE A 115 17.10 22.82 9.00
C ILE A 115 17.60 22.84 7.56
N LEU A 116 16.70 23.10 6.62
CA LEU A 116 17.06 23.30 5.22
C LEU A 116 16.95 24.78 4.87
N THR A 117 17.88 25.25 4.05
CA THR A 117 17.95 26.65 3.61
C THR A 117 18.14 26.69 2.09
N SER A 118 17.37 27.53 1.41
CA SER A 118 17.49 27.77 -0.03
C SER A 118 17.30 29.26 -0.29
N GLY A 119 18.38 29.95 -0.68
CA GLY A 119 18.40 31.41 -0.75
C GLY A 119 18.10 32.07 0.60
N SER A 120 17.08 32.93 0.65
CA SER A 120 16.61 33.60 1.87
C SER A 120 15.54 32.80 2.64
N GLN A 121 15.14 31.64 2.14
CA GLN A 121 14.10 30.81 2.74
C GLN A 121 14.73 29.70 3.58
N ALA A 122 14.06 29.37 4.68
CA ALA A 122 14.45 28.28 5.56
C ALA A 122 13.20 27.51 6.03
N VAL A 123 13.33 26.21 6.26
CA VAL A 123 12.28 25.34 6.79
C VAL A 123 12.87 24.43 7.86
N GLN A 124 12.09 24.13 8.89
CA GLN A 124 12.44 23.11 9.89
C GLN A 124 11.58 21.88 9.66
N ILE A 125 12.24 20.76 9.44
CA ILE A 125 11.61 19.48 9.15
C ILE A 125 11.83 18.53 10.32
N PHE A 126 10.75 17.97 10.85
CA PHE A 126 10.78 16.96 11.89
C PHE A 126 10.30 15.62 11.33
N GLY A 127 10.97 14.54 11.70
CA GLY A 127 10.60 13.18 11.30
C GLY A 127 10.03 12.40 12.47
N ILE A 128 8.81 11.92 12.33
CA ILE A 128 8.16 10.99 13.28
C ILE A 128 8.08 9.62 12.60
N PRO A 129 9.00 8.68 12.92
CA PRO A 129 8.88 7.30 12.44
C PRO A 129 7.56 6.68 12.92
N TYR A 130 7.13 5.56 12.34
CA TYR A 130 6.00 4.83 12.89
C TYR A 130 6.22 4.48 14.37
N LEU A 131 5.38 5.02 15.25
CA LEU A 131 5.46 4.83 16.70
C LEU A 131 4.47 3.75 17.13
N GLU A 132 4.90 2.49 17.10
CA GLU A 132 4.12 1.37 17.63
C GLU A 132 3.82 1.56 19.13
N PRO A 133 2.54 1.73 19.54
CA PRO A 133 2.20 2.10 20.92
C PRO A 133 2.71 1.11 21.96
N THR A 134 2.75 -0.19 21.62
CA THR A 134 3.25 -1.25 22.50
C THR A 134 4.71 -1.05 22.88
N PHE A 135 5.55 -0.52 21.99
CA PHE A 135 6.98 -0.32 22.22
C PHE A 135 7.31 1.09 22.72
N HIS A 136 6.51 2.09 22.36
CA HIS A 136 6.87 3.49 22.59
C HIS A 136 6.15 4.15 23.77
N ALA A 137 4.94 3.70 24.14
CA ALA A 137 4.13 4.40 25.14
C ALA A 137 4.78 4.50 26.52
N GLU A 138 5.50 3.47 26.97
CA GLU A 138 6.23 3.50 28.25
C GLU A 138 7.33 4.56 28.25
N ASN A 139 8.09 4.67 27.16
CA ASN A 139 9.14 5.68 27.00
C ASN A 139 8.58 7.10 26.94
N PHE A 140 7.32 7.26 26.55
CA PHE A 140 6.60 8.52 26.55
C PHE A 140 5.80 8.75 27.86
N GLY A 141 5.74 7.77 28.76
CA GLY A 141 4.99 7.87 30.02
C GLY A 141 3.47 8.00 29.81
N CYS A 142 2.94 7.30 28.81
CA CYS A 142 1.64 7.60 28.23
C CYS A 142 0.83 6.31 27.93
N GLU A 143 -0.46 6.43 27.62
CA GLU A 143 -1.29 5.27 27.27
C GLU A 143 -0.83 4.60 25.98
N ARG A 144 -1.06 3.28 25.86
CA ARG A 144 -0.72 2.48 24.68
C ARG A 144 -1.70 2.71 23.52
N THR A 145 -1.79 3.95 23.06
CA THR A 145 -2.63 4.35 21.93
C THR A 145 -1.82 5.19 20.92
N HIS A 146 -2.20 5.12 19.64
CA HIS A 146 -1.57 5.92 18.57
C HIS A 146 -1.66 7.42 18.85
N ALA A 147 -2.83 7.89 19.28
CA ALA A 147 -3.04 9.28 19.64
C ALA A 147 -2.09 9.76 20.75
N CYS A 148 -1.83 8.92 21.76
CA CYS A 148 -0.99 9.30 22.88
C CYS A 148 0.48 9.43 22.50
N VAL A 149 1.04 8.44 21.79
CA VAL A 149 2.45 8.49 21.37
C VAL A 149 2.71 9.61 20.36
N LEU A 150 1.77 9.90 19.46
CA LEU A 150 1.87 11.02 18.51
C LEU A 150 1.75 12.39 19.21
N ASN A 151 0.85 12.54 20.18
CA ASN A 151 0.76 13.76 20.98
C ASN A 151 2.07 14.03 21.74
N ALA A 152 2.65 13.00 22.36
CA ALA A 152 3.91 13.11 23.08
C ALA A 152 5.07 13.49 22.14
N ALA A 153 5.11 12.92 20.92
CA ALA A 153 6.08 13.28 19.90
C ALA A 153 5.93 14.74 19.45
N MET A 154 4.71 15.17 19.13
CA MET A 154 4.42 16.53 18.71
C MET A 154 4.67 17.57 19.80
N GLU A 155 4.51 17.21 21.07
CA GLU A 155 4.85 18.09 22.19
C GLU A 155 6.36 18.37 22.24
N ARG A 156 7.19 17.34 22.06
CA ARG A 156 8.65 17.51 21.98
C ARG A 156 9.06 18.34 20.77
N ILE A 157 8.38 18.16 19.64
CA ILE A 157 8.60 18.98 18.43
C ILE A 157 8.29 20.45 18.75
N ARG A 158 7.11 20.76 19.30
CA ARG A 158 6.72 22.14 19.64
C ARG A 158 7.67 22.83 20.61
N GLN A 159 8.30 22.08 21.52
CA GLN A 159 9.31 22.62 22.45
C GLN A 159 10.66 22.89 21.77
N SER A 160 10.90 22.26 20.62
CA SER A 160 12.16 22.33 19.88
C SER A 160 12.07 23.17 18.60
N THR A 161 10.89 23.72 18.29
CA THR A 161 10.71 24.57 17.12
C THR A 161 11.44 25.90 17.29
N LEU A 162 12.06 26.34 16.20
CA LEU A 162 12.67 27.66 16.11
C LEU A 162 11.65 28.67 15.56
N PRO A 163 11.55 29.88 16.15
CA PRO A 163 10.59 30.88 15.70
C PRO A 163 10.93 31.44 14.32
N GLY A 164 9.90 31.82 13.54
CA GLY A 164 10.08 32.46 12.24
C GLY A 164 10.43 31.51 11.09
N MET A 165 10.26 30.20 11.29
CA MET A 165 10.48 29.18 10.26
C MET A 165 9.27 28.25 10.15
N PRO A 166 8.75 27.98 8.94
CA PRO A 166 7.69 27.00 8.74
C PRO A 166 8.11 25.62 9.25
N VAL A 167 7.16 24.95 9.90
CA VAL A 167 7.33 23.61 10.46
C VAL A 167 6.70 22.60 9.51
N VAL A 168 7.52 21.69 8.99
CA VAL A 168 7.06 20.52 8.22
C VAL A 168 7.28 19.27 9.06
N VAL A 169 6.22 18.47 9.25
CA VAL A 169 6.29 17.20 9.96
C VAL A 169 6.14 16.07 8.95
N VAL A 170 7.14 15.21 8.85
CA VAL A 170 7.10 13.97 8.07
C VAL A 170 6.73 12.85 9.03
N ALA A 171 5.59 12.20 8.84
CA ALA A 171 5.08 11.21 9.79
C ALA A 171 4.46 10.00 9.07
N HIS A 172 4.59 8.83 9.69
CA HIS A 172 3.93 7.62 9.23
C HIS A 172 2.90 7.18 10.27
N ALA A 173 1.62 7.39 9.99
CA ALA A 173 0.54 7.20 10.96
C ALA A 173 -0.82 7.05 10.27
N PHE A 174 -1.74 6.34 10.92
CA PHE A 174 -3.15 6.38 10.55
C PHE A 174 -3.86 7.52 11.30
N VAL A 175 -4.42 8.45 10.55
CA VAL A 175 -5.15 9.62 11.05
C VAL A 175 -6.62 9.55 10.70
N THR A 176 -7.49 9.94 11.64
CA THR A 176 -8.95 9.97 11.49
C THR A 176 -9.35 10.75 10.23
N GLY A 177 -10.29 10.21 9.46
CA GLY A 177 -10.79 10.82 8.22
C GLY A 177 -10.01 10.40 6.97
N GLY A 178 -8.89 9.70 7.11
CA GLY A 178 -8.22 9.02 6.00
C GLY A 178 -9.02 7.80 5.51
N GLN A 179 -9.03 7.62 4.19
CA GLN A 179 -9.68 6.50 3.51
C GLN A 179 -8.65 5.43 3.15
N PRO A 180 -8.73 4.22 3.73
CA PRO A 180 -7.80 3.13 3.43
C PRO A 180 -8.10 2.45 2.09
N SER A 181 -7.19 1.57 1.70
CA SER A 181 -7.24 0.56 0.65
C SER A 181 -6.91 -0.83 1.26
N GLU A 182 -7.18 -1.91 0.55
CA GLU A 182 -6.97 -3.27 1.08
C GLU A 182 -5.49 -3.67 1.20
N SER A 183 -4.60 -2.87 0.61
CA SER A 183 -3.16 -3.08 0.54
C SER A 183 -2.40 -2.73 1.82
N GLU A 184 -3.01 -1.96 2.74
CA GLU A 184 -2.39 -1.53 3.99
C GLU A 184 -2.46 -2.60 5.07
N ARG A 185 -1.56 -2.55 6.06
CA ARG A 185 -1.67 -3.38 7.27
C ARG A 185 -2.69 -2.79 8.24
N ASP A 186 -3.48 -3.67 8.86
CA ASP A 186 -4.29 -3.28 10.02
C ASP A 186 -3.38 -3.03 11.23
N VAL A 187 -3.37 -1.78 11.71
CA VAL A 187 -2.53 -1.28 12.81
C VAL A 187 -3.33 -0.99 14.10
N ARG A 188 -4.57 -1.51 14.21
CA ARG A 188 -5.42 -1.31 15.39
C ARG A 188 -4.77 -1.78 16.68
N VAL A 189 -4.77 -0.91 17.69
CA VAL A 189 -4.43 -1.27 19.07
C VAL A 189 -5.68 -1.10 19.93
N GLY A 190 -6.14 -2.18 20.56
CA GLY A 190 -7.36 -2.16 21.37
C GLY A 190 -8.62 -1.77 20.59
N GLY A 191 -8.64 -1.99 19.27
CA GLY A 191 -9.76 -1.65 18.38
C GLY A 191 -9.72 -0.24 17.79
N ILE A 192 -8.81 0.63 18.25
CA ILE A 192 -8.64 2.01 17.75
C ILE A 192 -7.41 2.05 16.81
N PRO A 193 -7.59 2.25 15.50
CA PRO A 193 -6.50 2.30 14.54
C PRO A 193 -5.77 3.64 14.51
N ASP A 194 -6.46 4.73 14.85
CA ASP A 194 -6.11 6.04 14.35
C ASP A 194 -5.95 7.10 15.45
N ALA A 195 -5.23 8.17 15.11
CA ALA A 195 -5.12 9.38 15.91
C ALA A 195 -5.91 10.53 15.26
N PRO A 196 -6.51 11.45 16.05
CA PRO A 196 -7.16 12.62 15.48
C PRO A 196 -6.14 13.55 14.81
N ILE A 197 -6.49 14.17 13.69
CA ILE A 197 -5.57 15.07 12.97
C ILE A 197 -5.05 16.23 13.82
N GLY A 198 -5.82 16.66 14.82
CA GLY A 198 -5.44 17.73 15.74
C GLY A 198 -4.19 17.46 16.59
N VAL A 199 -3.67 16.22 16.65
CA VAL A 199 -2.39 15.94 17.34
C VAL A 199 -1.22 16.70 16.70
N PHE A 200 -1.32 17.01 15.40
CA PHE A 200 -0.27 17.68 14.62
C PHE A 200 -0.33 19.21 14.65
N GLU A 201 -1.28 19.81 15.37
CA GLU A 201 -1.40 21.27 15.47
C GLU A 201 -0.07 21.93 15.91
N GLY A 202 0.23 23.06 15.26
CA GLY A 202 1.52 23.76 15.34
C GLY A 202 2.45 23.50 14.16
N ALA A 203 2.14 22.53 13.28
CA ALA A 203 2.79 22.37 12.00
C ALA A 203 2.15 23.26 10.92
N ASN A 204 2.93 23.68 9.91
CA ASN A 204 2.41 24.31 8.70
C ASN A 204 1.98 23.24 7.68
N TYR A 205 2.74 22.15 7.59
CA TYR A 205 2.42 21.01 6.73
C TYR A 205 2.77 19.67 7.39
N VAL A 206 1.89 18.68 7.23
CA VAL A 206 2.10 17.30 7.68
C VAL A 206 2.13 16.37 6.46
N ALA A 207 3.33 15.89 6.16
CA ALA A 207 3.63 14.91 5.12
C ALA A 207 3.39 13.50 5.67
N LEU A 208 2.18 12.96 5.45
CA LEU A 208 1.76 11.66 5.97
C LEU A 208 2.07 10.53 4.97
N GLY A 209 2.50 9.39 5.49
CA GLY A 209 2.43 8.07 4.83
C GLY A 209 1.61 7.09 5.66
N HIS A 210 1.42 5.87 5.14
CA HIS A 210 0.63 4.74 5.63
C HIS A 210 -0.54 4.40 4.71
N LEU A 211 -1.38 5.39 4.35
CA LEU A 211 -2.54 5.15 3.49
C LEU A 211 -2.17 5.32 2.01
N HIS A 212 -2.48 4.34 1.18
CA HIS A 212 -2.00 4.31 -0.20
C HIS A 212 -2.80 5.20 -1.17
N ARG A 213 -3.98 5.68 -0.76
CA ARG A 213 -4.76 6.64 -1.54
C ARG A 213 -4.20 8.05 -1.32
N PRO A 214 -3.80 8.76 -2.39
CA PRO A 214 -3.45 10.18 -2.29
C PRO A 214 -4.66 11.01 -1.85
N GLN A 215 -4.57 11.68 -0.71
CA GLN A 215 -5.71 12.42 -0.14
C GLN A 215 -5.27 13.51 0.84
N ALA A 216 -5.92 14.67 0.76
CA ALA A 216 -5.81 15.70 1.79
C ALA A 216 -6.75 15.38 2.95
N LEU A 217 -6.34 15.73 4.16
CA LEU A 217 -7.18 15.63 5.35
C LEU A 217 -7.78 16.99 5.67
N ASN A 218 -9.04 16.98 6.13
CA ASN A 218 -9.70 18.19 6.59
C ASN A 218 -9.13 18.60 7.95
N THR A 219 -8.59 19.81 8.01
CA THR A 219 -8.06 20.43 9.24
C THR A 219 -8.97 21.57 9.69
N GLN A 220 -8.95 21.88 10.99
CA GLN A 220 -9.71 23.01 11.56
C GLN A 220 -8.85 24.27 11.69
N SER A 221 -7.61 24.22 11.21
CA SER A 221 -6.58 25.25 11.34
C SER A 221 -5.90 25.47 9.99
N PRO A 222 -5.03 26.49 9.83
CA PRO A 222 -4.29 26.70 8.59
C PRO A 222 -3.24 25.60 8.30
N MET A 223 -3.02 24.66 9.22
CA MET A 223 -2.21 23.48 8.98
C MET A 223 -2.79 22.68 7.81
N GLN A 224 -1.93 22.27 6.88
CA GLN A 224 -2.29 21.32 5.84
C GLN A 224 -1.74 19.94 6.17
N ALA A 225 -2.50 18.89 5.88
CA ALA A 225 -2.05 17.51 6.08
C ALA A 225 -2.52 16.64 4.91
N ARG A 226 -1.64 15.77 4.42
CA ARG A 226 -1.91 14.95 3.25
C ARG A 226 -1.16 13.64 3.31
N TYR A 227 -1.85 12.57 2.92
CA TYR A 227 -1.21 11.35 2.47
C TYR A 227 -0.81 11.52 1.02
N SER A 228 0.47 11.37 0.70
CA SER A 228 0.92 11.29 -0.70
C SER A 228 0.38 10.04 -1.38
N GLY A 229 0.15 8.97 -0.62
CA GLY A 229 -0.24 7.67 -1.14
C GLY A 229 0.95 6.92 -1.73
N SER A 230 0.69 5.68 -2.12
CA SER A 230 1.67 4.85 -2.82
C SER A 230 1.93 5.44 -4.22
N PRO A 231 3.15 5.29 -4.76
CA PRO A 231 3.48 5.82 -6.08
C PRO A 231 2.90 4.98 -7.23
N ILE A 232 2.59 3.71 -6.96
CA ILE A 232 1.94 2.76 -7.87
C ILE A 232 0.88 1.97 -7.10
N ALA A 233 -0.04 1.32 -7.81
CA ALA A 233 -1.11 0.57 -7.15
C ALA A 233 -0.65 -0.80 -6.62
N TYR A 234 -1.11 -1.17 -5.43
CA TYR A 234 -0.74 -2.40 -4.72
C TYR A 234 -1.92 -3.34 -4.40
N SER A 235 -3.14 -2.95 -4.73
CA SER A 235 -4.37 -3.74 -4.67
C SER A 235 -5.38 -3.25 -5.71
N PHE A 236 -6.30 -4.12 -6.14
CA PHE A 236 -7.44 -3.73 -6.98
C PHE A 236 -8.39 -2.73 -6.29
N SER A 237 -8.37 -2.60 -4.96
CA SER A 237 -9.09 -1.52 -4.25
C SER A 237 -8.57 -0.11 -4.59
N GLU A 238 -7.41 -0.03 -5.23
CA GLU A 238 -6.79 1.23 -5.70
C GLU A 238 -7.09 1.54 -7.17
N GLU A 239 -7.96 0.75 -7.82
CA GLU A 239 -8.45 1.03 -9.16
C GLU A 239 -9.10 2.42 -9.24
N GLY A 240 -8.81 3.15 -10.31
CA GLY A 240 -9.31 4.51 -10.54
C GLY A 240 -8.66 5.59 -9.68
N GLN A 241 -7.74 5.27 -8.78
CA GLN A 241 -6.99 6.27 -8.02
C GLN A 241 -5.86 6.87 -8.87
N GLU A 242 -5.85 8.19 -9.01
CA GLU A 242 -4.70 8.91 -9.59
C GLU A 242 -3.55 8.96 -8.60
N LYS A 243 -2.50 8.17 -8.86
CA LYS A 243 -1.30 8.17 -8.02
C LYS A 243 -0.48 9.43 -8.28
N SER A 244 0.12 9.98 -7.23
CA SER A 244 0.83 11.25 -7.30
C SER A 244 1.93 11.35 -6.24
N VAL A 245 2.87 12.25 -6.49
CA VAL A 245 3.70 12.86 -5.45
C VAL A 245 3.22 14.29 -5.20
N VAL A 246 3.65 14.87 -4.09
CA VAL A 246 3.24 16.22 -3.69
C VAL A 246 4.43 17.16 -3.78
N ILE A 247 4.30 18.27 -4.51
CA ILE A 247 5.25 19.37 -4.48
C ILE A 247 4.73 20.44 -3.52
N LEU A 248 5.62 20.88 -2.63
CA LEU A 248 5.38 21.90 -1.63
C LEU A 248 6.24 23.13 -1.97
N ASP A 249 5.60 24.23 -2.35
CA ASP A 249 6.28 25.52 -2.51
C ASP A 249 6.22 26.26 -1.16
N VAL A 250 7.36 26.28 -0.46
CA VAL A 250 7.50 26.93 0.84
C VAL A 250 7.83 28.41 0.65
N ASN A 251 6.94 29.27 1.13
CA ASN A 251 6.97 30.74 1.00
C ASN A 251 6.74 31.42 2.36
N GLY A 252 7.80 31.49 3.17
CA GLY A 252 7.67 31.92 4.56
C GLY A 252 6.86 30.88 5.35
N GLU A 253 5.82 31.29 6.05
CA GLU A 253 4.93 30.35 6.76
C GLU A 253 3.86 29.71 5.85
N ASN A 254 3.67 30.21 4.62
CA ASN A 254 2.73 29.63 3.67
C ASN A 254 3.37 28.46 2.90
N ILE A 255 2.59 27.40 2.66
CA ILE A 255 3.02 26.24 1.89
C ILE A 255 1.95 25.96 0.84
N ASP A 256 2.28 26.20 -0.42
CA ASP A 256 1.38 25.90 -1.54
C ASP A 256 1.60 24.46 -2.01
N VAL A 257 0.51 23.75 -2.33
CA VAL A 257 0.52 22.31 -2.59
C VAL A 257 0.13 22.04 -4.05
N THR A 258 0.98 21.31 -4.77
CA THR A 258 0.71 20.83 -6.13
C THR A 258 0.85 19.32 -6.20
N LEU A 259 -0.08 18.64 -6.88
CA LEU A 259 0.03 17.20 -7.13
C LEU A 259 0.64 16.96 -8.51
N VAL A 260 1.60 16.04 -8.58
CA VAL A 260 2.19 15.59 -9.83
C VAL A 260 1.94 14.10 -9.98
N GLN A 261 1.23 13.72 -11.04
CA GLN A 261 0.86 12.33 -11.30
C GLN A 261 2.10 11.46 -11.55
N THR A 262 2.12 10.28 -10.92
CA THR A 262 3.22 9.31 -11.09
C THR A 262 2.98 8.42 -12.31
N PRO A 263 4.05 7.89 -12.93
CA PRO A 263 3.89 6.92 -14.01
C PRO A 263 3.21 5.66 -13.49
N GLN A 264 2.23 5.19 -14.25
CA GLN A 264 1.56 3.91 -14.05
C GLN A 264 1.87 3.03 -15.26
N PRO A 265 2.97 2.24 -15.24
CA PRO A 265 3.35 1.44 -16.40
C PRO A 265 2.25 0.47 -16.84
N ARG A 266 1.38 0.08 -15.88
CA ARG A 266 0.18 -0.69 -16.17
C ARG A 266 -0.95 -0.34 -15.20
N ALA A 267 -2.07 0.13 -15.75
CA ALA A 267 -3.25 0.46 -14.96
C ALA A 267 -4.00 -0.81 -14.51
N LEU A 268 -4.75 -0.68 -13.41
CA LEU A 268 -5.69 -1.70 -12.94
C LEU A 268 -7.02 -1.58 -13.69
N ALA A 269 -7.65 -2.70 -13.98
CA ALA A 269 -9.05 -2.71 -14.41
C ALA A 269 -9.79 -3.95 -13.88
N THR A 270 -11.01 -3.73 -13.42
CA THR A 270 -11.97 -4.80 -13.13
C THR A 270 -12.93 -4.95 -14.31
N ILE A 271 -12.98 -6.14 -14.89
CA ILE A 271 -13.95 -6.50 -15.93
C ILE A 271 -14.98 -7.47 -15.37
N GLN A 272 -16.24 -7.29 -15.75
CA GLN A 272 -17.33 -8.14 -15.29
C GLN A 272 -18.27 -8.48 -16.45
N GLY A 273 -18.70 -9.73 -16.50
CA GLY A 273 -19.63 -10.28 -17.50
C GLY A 273 -19.51 -11.79 -17.60
N ASP A 274 -20.31 -12.39 -18.48
CA ASP A 274 -20.09 -13.78 -18.87
C ASP A 274 -18.79 -13.90 -19.68
N LEU A 275 -18.18 -15.09 -19.65
CA LEU A 275 -16.86 -15.30 -20.24
C LEU A 275 -16.84 -15.02 -21.74
N ASP A 276 -17.91 -15.34 -22.47
CA ASP A 276 -17.94 -15.10 -23.90
C ASP A 276 -18.02 -13.60 -24.21
N GLU A 277 -18.78 -12.81 -23.44
CA GLU A 277 -18.78 -11.36 -23.51
C GLU A 277 -17.40 -10.77 -23.20
N LEU A 278 -16.76 -11.19 -22.10
CA LEU A 278 -15.43 -10.73 -21.70
C LEU A 278 -14.40 -10.99 -22.82
N LEU A 279 -14.52 -12.09 -23.55
CA LEU A 279 -13.59 -12.47 -24.62
C LEU A 279 -13.89 -11.89 -26.00
N SER A 280 -15.14 -11.51 -26.30
CA SER A 280 -15.54 -11.09 -27.66
C SER A 280 -15.94 -9.62 -27.79
N HIS A 281 -16.43 -8.99 -26.72
CA HIS A 281 -16.98 -7.64 -26.81
C HIS A 281 -15.86 -6.59 -26.95
N SER A 282 -15.98 -5.68 -27.93
CA SER A 282 -14.95 -4.66 -28.24
C SER A 282 -14.74 -3.60 -27.15
N LYS A 283 -15.76 -3.39 -26.29
CA LYS A 283 -15.67 -2.48 -25.12
C LYS A 283 -14.48 -2.77 -24.20
N PHE A 284 -13.99 -4.01 -24.16
CA PHE A 284 -12.86 -4.41 -23.33
C PHE A 284 -11.50 -4.31 -24.03
N SER A 285 -11.45 -4.03 -25.33
CA SER A 285 -10.18 -3.94 -26.07
C SER A 285 -9.20 -2.89 -25.53
N PRO A 286 -9.62 -1.72 -25.00
CA PRO A 286 -8.70 -0.78 -24.35
C PRO A 286 -8.02 -1.32 -23.09
N LEU A 287 -8.52 -2.43 -22.52
CA LEU A 287 -8.08 -2.99 -21.26
C LEU A 287 -7.13 -4.18 -21.43
N GLU A 288 -6.82 -4.60 -22.66
CA GLU A 288 -6.01 -5.81 -22.94
C GLU A 288 -4.61 -5.77 -22.29
N ASP A 289 -4.03 -4.57 -22.21
CA ASP A 289 -2.75 -4.33 -21.53
C ASP A 289 -2.88 -3.98 -20.04
N HIS A 290 -4.04 -4.02 -19.41
CA HIS A 290 -4.20 -3.67 -17.98
C HIS A 290 -3.90 -4.86 -17.07
N TRP A 291 -3.58 -4.61 -15.79
CA TRP A 291 -3.72 -5.62 -14.75
C TRP A 291 -5.20 -5.92 -14.58
N ILE A 292 -5.63 -7.15 -14.91
CA ILE A 292 -7.05 -7.49 -14.90
C ILE A 292 -7.43 -8.28 -13.65
N ARG A 293 -8.51 -7.82 -13.00
CA ARG A 293 -9.40 -8.65 -12.17
C ARG A 293 -10.65 -8.96 -12.99
N ALA A 294 -10.89 -10.23 -13.26
CA ALA A 294 -12.09 -10.66 -13.98
C ALA A 294 -13.12 -11.22 -13.00
N ILE A 295 -14.35 -10.70 -13.06
CA ILE A 295 -15.51 -11.21 -12.35
C ILE A 295 -16.41 -11.90 -13.37
N VAL A 296 -16.41 -13.23 -13.36
CA VAL A 296 -17.15 -14.05 -14.32
C VAL A 296 -18.55 -14.35 -13.79
N THR A 297 -19.59 -13.96 -14.55
CA THR A 297 -20.99 -14.05 -14.13
C THR A 297 -21.78 -15.19 -14.77
N ASP A 298 -21.12 -16.07 -15.52
CA ASP A 298 -21.75 -17.27 -16.08
C ASP A 298 -22.51 -18.06 -15.00
N LYS A 299 -23.68 -18.61 -15.35
CA LYS A 299 -24.49 -19.42 -14.43
C LYS A 299 -23.74 -20.63 -13.86
N ARG A 300 -22.81 -21.17 -14.65
CA ARG A 300 -21.92 -22.27 -14.26
C ARG A 300 -20.49 -21.84 -14.53
N ARG A 301 -19.57 -22.25 -13.67
CA ARG A 301 -18.16 -21.91 -13.83
C ARG A 301 -17.66 -22.44 -15.19
N PRO A 302 -17.17 -21.59 -16.09
CA PRO A 302 -16.69 -22.05 -17.39
C PRO A 302 -15.47 -22.95 -17.26
N GLU A 303 -15.16 -23.71 -18.31
CA GLU A 303 -13.91 -24.46 -18.38
C GLU A 303 -12.71 -23.53 -18.65
N ARG A 304 -11.64 -23.74 -17.88
CA ARG A 304 -10.35 -23.02 -18.02
C ARG A 304 -10.50 -21.50 -18.22
N PRO A 305 -11.31 -20.80 -17.41
CA PRO A 305 -11.66 -19.39 -17.63
C PRO A 305 -10.43 -18.50 -17.54
N MET A 306 -9.51 -18.82 -16.62
CA MET A 306 -8.26 -18.08 -16.42
C MET A 306 -7.33 -18.15 -17.64
N ASP A 307 -7.21 -19.33 -18.26
CA ASP A 307 -6.37 -19.52 -19.45
C ASP A 307 -6.96 -18.75 -20.63
N ARG A 308 -8.28 -18.90 -20.87
CA ARG A 308 -9.00 -18.19 -21.93
C ARG A 308 -8.92 -16.67 -21.75
N LEU A 309 -9.10 -16.16 -20.53
CA LEU A 309 -8.94 -14.75 -20.23
C LEU A 309 -7.52 -14.27 -20.55
N ARG A 310 -6.48 -15.06 -20.24
CA ARG A 310 -5.10 -14.70 -20.54
C ARG A 310 -4.73 -14.72 -22.02
N GLU A 311 -5.49 -15.41 -22.87
CA GLU A 311 -5.33 -15.31 -24.32
C GLU A 311 -5.65 -13.90 -24.85
N ARG A 312 -6.64 -13.21 -24.25
CA ARG A 312 -7.02 -11.83 -24.61
C ARG A 312 -6.39 -10.77 -23.71
N PHE A 313 -6.30 -11.05 -22.41
CA PHE A 313 -5.81 -10.16 -21.36
C PHE A 313 -4.60 -10.83 -20.69
N PRO A 314 -3.39 -10.79 -21.29
CA PRO A 314 -2.21 -11.52 -20.82
C PRO A 314 -1.85 -11.26 -19.36
N HIS A 315 -2.26 -10.11 -18.84
CA HIS A 315 -1.99 -9.61 -17.50
C HIS A 315 -3.16 -9.83 -16.52
N THR A 316 -4.02 -10.82 -16.77
CA THR A 316 -5.07 -11.19 -15.81
C THR A 316 -4.48 -11.85 -14.56
N LEU A 317 -4.66 -11.19 -13.42
CA LEU A 317 -4.08 -11.54 -12.13
C LEU A 317 -5.07 -12.26 -11.21
N GLN A 318 -6.34 -11.87 -11.28
CA GLN A 318 -7.37 -12.38 -10.39
C GLN A 318 -8.61 -12.78 -11.19
N LEU A 319 -9.21 -13.90 -10.79
CA LEU A 319 -10.48 -14.37 -11.30
C LEU A 319 -11.41 -14.63 -10.11
N GLU A 320 -12.55 -13.97 -10.14
CA GLU A 320 -13.67 -14.18 -9.22
C GLU A 320 -14.85 -14.77 -10.00
N PHE A 321 -15.61 -15.64 -9.36
CA PHE A 321 -16.81 -16.24 -9.95
C PHE A 321 -18.03 -15.77 -9.17
N ALA A 322 -18.92 -15.04 -9.83
CA ALA A 322 -20.09 -14.39 -9.24
C ALA A 322 -21.31 -14.56 -10.17
N PRO A 323 -21.93 -15.76 -10.21
CA PRO A 323 -22.96 -16.10 -11.17
C PRO A 323 -24.21 -15.20 -11.05
N ASP A 324 -24.72 -14.73 -12.18
CA ASP A 324 -25.93 -13.91 -12.25
C ASP A 324 -27.16 -14.67 -11.72
N GLY A 325 -27.87 -14.07 -10.77
CA GLY A 325 -29.00 -14.68 -10.06
C GLY A 325 -28.68 -15.16 -8.64
N GLY A 326 -27.46 -14.93 -8.17
CA GLY A 326 -27.03 -15.30 -6.83
C GLY A 326 -26.69 -16.78 -6.77
N GLY A 327 -25.42 -17.10 -6.98
CA GLY A 327 -24.87 -18.37 -6.51
C GLY A 327 -25.16 -18.41 -5.02
N SER A 328 -25.96 -19.40 -4.62
CA SER A 328 -26.51 -19.50 -3.29
C SER A 328 -25.45 -19.15 -2.26
N ASP A 329 -25.80 -18.20 -1.38
CA ASP A 329 -25.33 -18.23 -0.01
C ASP A 329 -25.84 -19.57 0.57
N THR A 330 -25.17 -20.67 0.21
CA THR A 330 -25.30 -21.95 0.88
C THR A 330 -24.68 -21.70 2.25
N SER A 331 -25.46 -21.03 3.11
CA SER A 331 -25.56 -21.40 4.50
C SER A 331 -25.30 -22.89 4.56
N VAL A 332 -24.16 -23.26 5.15
CA VAL A 332 -23.71 -24.64 5.27
C VAL A 332 -24.90 -25.44 5.73
N ARG A 333 -25.58 -26.16 4.82
CA ARG A 333 -26.51 -27.18 5.23
C ARG A 333 -25.61 -28.17 5.92
N ALA A 334 -25.74 -28.28 7.24
CA ALA A 334 -25.11 -29.35 7.99
C ALA A 334 -25.73 -30.65 7.45
N VAL A 335 -25.12 -31.19 6.40
CA VAL A 335 -25.48 -32.49 5.86
C VAL A 335 -24.82 -33.50 6.78
N ASP A 336 -25.62 -34.39 7.36
CA ASP A 336 -25.11 -35.46 8.19
C ASP A 336 -24.36 -36.46 7.30
N ILE A 337 -23.04 -36.33 7.26
CA ILE A 337 -22.14 -37.16 6.43
C ILE A 337 -22.27 -38.65 6.81
N SER A 338 -22.76 -38.98 8.01
CA SER A 338 -22.88 -40.37 8.47
C SER A 338 -23.94 -41.20 7.75
N VAL A 339 -24.84 -40.55 7.00
CA VAL A 339 -25.91 -41.21 6.22
C VAL A 339 -25.69 -41.14 4.70
N LEU A 340 -24.62 -40.51 4.23
CA LEU A 340 -24.28 -40.43 2.81
C LEU A 340 -23.24 -41.49 2.40
N SER A 341 -23.39 -42.04 1.20
CA SER A 341 -22.35 -42.84 0.57
C SER A 341 -21.15 -41.97 0.15
N PRO A 342 -19.93 -42.54 0.02
CA PRO A 342 -18.76 -41.80 -0.44
C PRO A 342 -18.95 -41.10 -1.79
N VAL A 343 -19.75 -41.69 -2.68
CA VAL A 343 -20.11 -41.09 -3.97
C VAL A 343 -20.94 -39.83 -3.74
N GLU A 344 -22.00 -39.91 -2.90
CA GLU A 344 -22.85 -38.76 -2.57
C GLU A 344 -22.09 -37.64 -1.87
N VAL A 345 -21.20 -37.97 -0.93
CA VAL A 345 -20.34 -36.97 -0.25
C VAL A 345 -19.47 -36.23 -1.27
N THR A 346 -18.88 -36.97 -2.21
CA THR A 346 -17.98 -36.40 -3.23
C THR A 346 -18.75 -35.55 -4.25
N THR A 347 -19.93 -36.00 -4.69
CA THR A 347 -20.78 -35.23 -5.61
C THR A 347 -21.34 -33.98 -4.94
N SER A 348 -21.72 -34.03 -3.66
CA SER A 348 -22.15 -32.84 -2.90
C SER A 348 -21.00 -31.85 -2.68
N PHE A 349 -19.76 -32.32 -2.57
CA PHE A 349 -18.60 -31.43 -2.55
C PHE A 349 -18.38 -30.74 -3.91
N ILE A 350 -18.58 -31.45 -5.03
CA ILE A 350 -18.56 -30.83 -6.37
C ILE A 350 -19.64 -29.78 -6.48
N GLU A 351 -20.87 -30.07 -6.04
CA GLU A 351 -21.97 -29.11 -6.01
C GLU A 351 -21.60 -27.87 -5.18
N TYR A 352 -21.03 -28.09 -3.99
CA TYR A 352 -20.60 -27.01 -3.11
C TYR A 352 -19.50 -26.12 -3.71
N VAL A 353 -18.49 -26.72 -4.34
CA VAL A 353 -17.33 -25.98 -4.88
C VAL A 353 -17.61 -25.36 -6.25
N SER A 354 -18.41 -26.02 -7.07
CA SER A 354 -18.71 -25.58 -8.44
C SER A 354 -20.00 -24.76 -8.56
N GLY A 355 -20.90 -24.87 -7.57
CA GLY A 355 -22.24 -24.28 -7.61
C GLY A 355 -23.24 -25.04 -8.50
N SER A 356 -22.90 -26.26 -8.94
CA SER A 356 -23.75 -27.08 -9.82
C SER A 356 -23.58 -28.57 -9.57
N ASP A 357 -24.65 -29.35 -9.81
CA ASP A 357 -24.61 -30.82 -9.70
C ASP A 357 -23.48 -31.44 -10.53
N ALA A 358 -22.86 -32.50 -10.00
CA ALA A 358 -21.90 -33.29 -10.75
C ALA A 358 -22.54 -33.84 -12.04
N THR A 359 -21.82 -33.72 -13.16
CA THR A 359 -22.28 -34.28 -14.44
C THR A 359 -22.37 -35.82 -14.38
N GLU A 360 -23.10 -36.44 -15.30
CA GLU A 360 -23.14 -37.90 -15.42
C GLU A 360 -21.74 -38.51 -15.59
N PHE A 361 -20.86 -37.81 -16.31
CA PHE A 361 -19.48 -38.23 -16.53
C PHE A 361 -18.64 -38.15 -15.24
N GLU A 362 -18.72 -37.04 -14.51
CA GLU A 362 -18.01 -36.88 -13.21
C GLU A 362 -18.53 -37.90 -12.19
N THR A 363 -19.85 -38.10 -12.14
CA THR A 363 -20.48 -39.10 -11.26
C THR A 363 -19.97 -40.51 -11.57
N ALA A 364 -19.87 -40.87 -12.85
CA ALA A 364 -19.33 -42.17 -13.28
C ALA A 364 -17.85 -42.34 -12.90
N LEU A 365 -17.03 -41.29 -13.02
CA LEU A 365 -15.62 -41.32 -12.60
C LEU A 365 -15.48 -41.50 -11.08
N ILE A 366 -16.30 -40.80 -10.29
CA ILE A 366 -16.31 -40.92 -8.82
C ILE A 366 -16.73 -42.33 -8.41
N GLN A 367 -17.77 -42.88 -9.04
CA GLN A 367 -18.21 -44.26 -8.80
C GLN A 367 -17.08 -45.26 -9.07
N GLN A 368 -16.41 -45.16 -10.22
CA GLN A 368 -15.28 -46.02 -10.55
C GLN A 368 -14.12 -45.88 -9.56
N ALA A 369 -13.80 -44.67 -9.13
CA ALA A 369 -12.74 -44.42 -8.15
C ALA A 369 -13.08 -45.05 -6.78
N VAL A 370 -14.30 -44.87 -6.29
CA VAL A 370 -14.78 -45.44 -5.02
C VAL A 370 -14.82 -46.97 -5.08
N GLU A 371 -15.32 -47.54 -6.17
CA GLU A 371 -15.35 -49.00 -6.37
C GLU A 371 -13.94 -49.60 -6.40
N ARG A 372 -12.98 -48.93 -7.05
CA ARG A 372 -11.60 -49.40 -7.14
C ARG A 372 -10.92 -49.44 -5.78
N VAL A 373 -11.07 -48.39 -4.97
CA VAL A 373 -10.54 -48.36 -3.59
C VAL A 373 -11.17 -49.46 -2.75
N ARG A 374 -12.49 -49.68 -2.89
CA ARG A 374 -13.21 -50.71 -2.13
C ARG A 374 -12.80 -52.13 -2.52
N LEU A 375 -12.42 -52.37 -3.77
CA LEU A 375 -11.89 -53.66 -4.23
C LEU A 375 -10.46 -53.90 -3.74
N ASP A 376 -9.64 -52.84 -3.66
CA ASP A 376 -8.26 -52.91 -3.16
C ASP A 376 -8.18 -53.13 -1.63
N GLU A 377 -9.23 -52.81 -0.85
CA GLU A 377 -9.32 -53.09 0.59
C GLU A 377 -9.76 -54.54 0.93
N VAL A 378 -10.23 -55.31 -0.06
CA VAL A 378 -10.76 -56.68 0.11
C VAL A 378 -9.72 -57.75 -0.25
N ILE A 379 -8.57 -57.34 -0.80
CA ILE A 379 -7.40 -58.18 -1.11
C ILE A 379 -6.33 -57.95 -0.05
#